data_AF-A0A843C7T4-F1
#
_entry.id   AF-A0A843C7T4-F1
#
_cell.length_a   1.000
_cell.length_b   1.000
_cell.length_c   1.000
_cell.angle_alpha   90.00
_cell.angle_beta   90.00
_cell.angle_gamma   90.00
#
_symmetry.space_group_name_H-M   'P 1'
#
loop_
_entity.id
_entity.type
_entity.pdbx_description
1 polymer ?
#
loop_
_entity_poly.entity_id
_entity_poly.type
_entity_poly.pdbx_seq_one_letter_code
_entity_poly.pdbx_strand_id
1 'polypeptide(L)' 'MSADDFIVTPWNVEGDIDYDKLIKKFGTEKISSNILKRIKKITGEDHFMLRRGIFFSHREVDRILDDYEKGG' A
#
# COMPACT_ATOMS: atom_id res chain seq x y z
N MET A 1 -24.67 13.26 -5.75
CA MET A 1 -23.61 12.23 -5.85
C MET A 1 -24.14 11.00 -5.13
N SER A 2 -24.03 9.82 -5.73
CA SER A 2 -24.35 8.55 -5.05
C SER A 2 -23.53 8.47 -3.76
N ALA A 3 -24.06 7.91 -2.68
CA ALA A 3 -23.32 7.72 -1.42
C ALA A 3 -22.03 6.89 -1.58
N ASP A 4 -21.85 6.24 -2.73
CA ASP A 4 -20.72 5.39 -3.10
C ASP A 4 -19.61 6.08 -3.91
N ASP A 5 -19.78 7.34 -4.30
CA ASP A 5 -18.81 8.06 -5.15
C ASP A 5 -17.93 8.99 -4.31
N PHE A 6 -16.64 8.63 -4.17
CA PHE A 6 -15.61 9.50 -3.58
C PHE A 6 -14.64 10.03 -4.64
N ILE A 7 -14.07 11.20 -4.37
CA ILE A 7 -13.10 11.87 -5.24
C ILE A 7 -11.73 11.79 -4.57
N VAL A 8 -10.75 11.24 -5.28
CA VAL A 8 -9.34 11.28 -4.88
C VAL A 8 -8.51 11.70 -6.09
N THR A 9 -7.88 12.86 -5.96
CA THR A 9 -6.95 13.46 -6.91
C THR A 9 -5.75 14.03 -6.15
N PRO A 10 -4.67 14.44 -6.81
CA PRO A 10 -3.54 15.08 -6.14
C PRO A 10 -3.88 16.39 -5.41
N TRP A 11 -5.04 17.01 -5.69
CA TRP A 11 -5.42 18.33 -5.16
C TRP A 11 -6.73 18.34 -4.36
N ASN A 12 -7.55 17.30 -4.47
CA ASN A 12 -8.85 17.21 -3.82
C ASN A 12 -9.16 15.79 -3.35
N VAL A 13 -9.71 15.70 -2.15
CA VAL A 13 -10.16 14.46 -1.51
C VAL A 13 -11.54 14.73 -0.88
N GLU A 14 -12.57 14.00 -1.29
CA GLU A 14 -13.95 14.22 -0.86
C GLU A 14 -14.76 12.92 -0.81
N GLY A 15 -15.65 12.80 0.18
CA GLY A 15 -16.50 11.64 0.42
C GLY A 15 -15.89 10.58 1.33
N ASP A 16 -16.64 9.52 1.61
CA ASP A 16 -16.18 8.36 2.37
C ASP A 16 -15.32 7.46 1.48
N ILE A 17 -14.03 7.37 1.79
CA ILE A 17 -13.04 6.70 0.93
C ILE A 17 -13.04 5.20 1.19
N ASP A 18 -13.41 4.42 0.18
CA ASP A 18 -13.16 2.99 0.15
C ASP A 18 -11.78 2.72 -0.47
N TYR A 19 -10.81 2.40 0.38
CA TYR A 19 -9.44 2.13 -0.03
C TYR A 19 -9.31 0.86 -0.90
N ASP A 20 -10.17 -0.15 -0.76
CA ASP A 20 -10.13 -1.34 -1.60
C ASP A 20 -10.65 -1.02 -3.03
N LYS A 21 -11.65 -0.14 -3.17
CA LYS A 21 -12.04 0.43 -4.47
C LYS A 21 -10.93 1.31 -5.05
N LEU A 22 -10.24 2.10 -4.21
CA LEU A 22 -9.15 2.98 -4.64
C LEU A 22 -7.98 2.19 -5.23
N ILE A 23 -7.58 1.08 -4.60
CA ILE A 23 -6.53 0.18 -5.11
C ILE A 23 -6.86 -0.28 -6.53
N LYS A 24 -8.10 -0.77 -6.75
CA LYS A 24 -8.56 -1.23 -8.06
C LYS A 24 -8.58 -0.10 -9.09
N LYS A 25 -9.05 1.09 -8.72
CA LYS A 25 -9.13 2.27 -9.60
C LYS A 25 -7.76 2.75 -10.06
N PHE A 26 -6.77 2.74 -9.17
CA PHE A 26 -5.40 3.19 -9.46
C PHE A 26 -4.49 2.06 -9.97
N GLY A 27 -4.97 0.82 -10.03
CA GLY A 27 -4.18 -0.34 -10.46
C GLY A 27 -2.94 -0.55 -9.59
N THR A 28 -3.07 -0.34 -8.28
CA THR A 28 -2.02 -0.67 -7.30
C THR A 28 -2.28 -2.04 -6.70
N GLU A 29 -1.32 -2.55 -5.94
CA GLU A 29 -1.45 -3.80 -5.21
C GLU A 29 -1.55 -3.55 -3.72
N LYS A 30 -2.32 -4.37 -3.00
CA LYS A 30 -2.44 -4.25 -1.54
C LYS A 30 -1.15 -4.76 -0.89
N ILE A 31 -0.65 -4.04 0.11
CA ILE A 31 0.49 -4.51 0.90
C ILE A 31 0.07 -5.77 1.65
N SER A 32 0.56 -6.91 1.18
CA SER A 32 0.23 -8.21 1.74
C SER A 32 0.97 -8.46 3.05
N SER A 33 0.45 -9.39 3.86
CA SER A 33 1.15 -9.84 5.07
C SER A 33 2.51 -10.50 4.75
N ASN A 34 2.69 -11.01 3.54
CA ASN A 34 3.97 -11.54 3.08
C ASN A 34 5.00 -10.41 2.90
N ILE A 35 4.62 -9.32 2.24
CA ILE A 35 5.48 -8.13 2.07
C ILE A 35 5.86 -7.56 3.44
N LEU A 36 4.91 -7.44 4.36
CA LEU A 36 5.19 -6.97 5.73
C LEU A 36 6.23 -7.84 6.45
N LYS A 37 6.11 -9.17 6.33
CA LYS A 37 7.07 -10.11 6.91
C LYS A 37 8.46 -9.98 6.26
N ARG A 38 8.53 -9.79 4.95
CA ARG A 38 9.79 -9.59 4.22
C ARG A 38 10.48 -8.31 4.66
N ILE A 39 9.76 -7.18 4.69
CA ILE A 39 10.27 -5.89 5.18
C ILE A 39 10.84 -6.06 6.59
N LYS A 40 10.06 -6.65 7.52
CA LYS A 40 10.50 -6.88 8.90
C LYS A 40 11.75 -7.75 9.00
N LYS A 41 11.87 -8.78 8.15
CA LYS A 41 13.04 -9.66 8.12
C LYS A 41 14.29 -8.90 7.63
N ILE A 42 14.13 -8.06 6.62
CA ILE A 42 15.22 -7.28 6.03
C ILE A 42 15.69 -6.18 6.97
N THR A 43 14.77 -5.40 7.54
CA THR A 43 15.11 -4.23 8.36
C THR A 43 15.34 -4.56 9.83
N GLY A 44 14.87 -5.72 10.30
CA GLY A 44 14.81 -6.07 11.72
C GLY A 44 13.72 -5.32 12.50
N GLU A 45 12.94 -4.44 11.85
CA GLU A 45 11.97 -3.57 12.48
C GLU A 45 10.56 -3.73 11.90
N ASP A 46 9.56 -3.56 12.75
CA ASP A 46 8.15 -3.61 12.37
C ASP A 46 7.50 -2.22 12.50
N HIS A 47 7.62 -1.43 11.44
CA HIS A 47 7.16 -0.04 11.42
C HIS A 47 5.65 0.05 11.66
N PHE A 48 5.24 0.82 12.67
CA PHE A 48 3.86 0.83 13.15
C PHE A 48 2.84 1.27 12.08
N MET A 49 3.21 2.15 11.15
CA MET A 49 2.31 2.58 10.06
C MET A 49 2.03 1.46 9.05
N LEU A 50 3.01 0.57 8.81
CA LEU A 50 2.83 -0.61 7.96
C LEU A 50 1.97 -1.64 8.67
N ARG A 51 2.27 -1.93 9.95
CA ARG A 51 1.48 -2.85 10.79
C ARG A 51 0.02 -2.42 10.94
N ARG A 52 -0.26 -1.11 11.03
CA ARG A 52 -1.61 -0.55 11.17
C ARG A 52 -2.34 -0.33 9.84
N GLY A 53 -1.69 -0.61 8.70
CA GLY A 53 -2.30 -0.42 7.38
C GLY A 53 -2.51 1.05 6.98
N ILE A 54 -1.75 1.99 7.56
CA ILE A 54 -1.75 3.39 7.12
C ILE A 54 -1.15 3.50 5.72
N PHE A 55 -0.04 2.77 5.49
CA PHE A 55 0.39 2.40 4.14
C PHE A 55 -0.31 1.10 3.79
N PHE A 56 -1.19 1.14 2.78
CA PHE A 56 -2.07 0.02 2.44
C PHE A 56 -1.84 -0.55 1.04
N SER A 57 -1.20 0.21 0.15
CA SER A 57 -0.94 -0.23 -1.23
C SER A 57 0.46 0.13 -1.71
N HIS A 58 0.91 -0.55 -2.77
CA HIS A 58 2.22 -0.38 -3.38
C HIS A 58 2.18 -0.58 -4.90
N ARG A 59 3.30 -0.24 -5.56
CA ARG A 59 3.65 -0.68 -6.92
C ARG A 59 5.08 -1.22 -6.88
N GLU A 60 5.28 -2.44 -7.37
CA GLU A 60 6.59 -3.10 -7.51
C GLU A 60 7.45 -3.22 -6.24
N VAL A 61 6.88 -3.10 -5.04
CA VAL A 61 7.63 -3.31 -3.78
C VAL A 61 8.25 -4.71 -3.72
N ASP A 62 7.58 -5.76 -4.21
CA ASP A 62 8.16 -7.10 -4.28
C ASP A 62 9.49 -7.12 -5.05
N ARG A 63 9.56 -6.38 -6.17
CA ARG A 63 10.78 -6.26 -6.97
C ARG A 63 11.90 -5.55 -6.22
N ILE A 64 11.58 -4.46 -5.52
CA ILE A 64 12.56 -3.72 -4.70
C ILE A 64 13.12 -4.64 -3.60
N LEU A 65 12.27 -5.44 -2.96
CA LEU A 65 12.70 -6.40 -1.94
C LEU A 65 13.55 -7.52 -2.54
N ASP A 66 13.18 -8.04 -3.72
CA ASP A 66 13.97 -9.05 -4.44
C ASP A 66 15.37 -8.53 -4.82
N ASP A 67 15.45 -7.29 -5.32
CA ASP A 67 16.71 -6.67 -5.73
C ASP A 67 17.62 -6.44 -4.51
N TYR A 68 17.06 -5.99 -3.39
CA TYR A 68 17.80 -5.86 -2.12
C TYR A 68 18.31 -7.22 -1.62
N GLU A 69 17.48 -8.26 -1.63
CA GLU A 69 17.86 -9.61 -1.17
C GLU A 69 18.95 -10.26 -2.03
N LYS A 70 19.06 -9.87 -3.31
CA LYS A 70 20.12 -10.32 -4.22
C LYS A 70 21.45 -9.59 -4.06
N GLY A 71 21.50 -8.58 -3.18
CA GLY A 71 22.73 -7.84 -2.86
C GLY A 71 22.84 -6.47 -3.52
N GLY A 72 21.84 -6.03 -4.30
CA GLY A 72 21.82 -4.72 -4.96
C GLY A 72 22.81 -4.57 -6.12
#